data_AF-A0A376VL22-F1
#
_entry.id   AF-A0A376VL22-F1
#
_cell.length_a   1.000
_cell.length_b   1.000
_cell.length_c   1.000
_cell.angle_alpha   90.00
_cell.angle_beta   90.00
_cell.angle_gamma   90.00
#
_symmetry.space_group_name_H-M   'P 1'
#
loop_
_entity.id
_entity.type
_entity.pdbx_description
1 polymer ?
#
loop_
_entity_poly.entity_id
_entity_poly.type
_entity_poly.pdbx_seq_one_letter_code
_entity_poly.pdbx_strand_id
1 'polypeptide(L)' 'MNRTILVPIDISDSELTQRVISHVEAEAKIDDAEVHFLTVIPSLPYYASLGLAYSAELPAMDDLKAEAKSQLGRDH' A
#
# COMPACT_ATOMS: atom_id res chain seq x y z
N MET A 1 21.22 10.40 -24.28
CA MET A 1 19.92 10.56 -23.60
C MET A 1 20.11 9.92 -22.24
N ASN A 2 19.96 10.67 -21.16
CA ASN A 2 20.08 10.08 -19.82
C ASN A 2 18.83 9.25 -19.53
N ARG A 3 18.99 8.17 -18.77
CA ARG A 3 17.84 7.36 -18.33
C ARG A 3 17.00 8.15 -17.34
N THR A 4 15.72 7.81 -17.29
CA THR A 4 14.79 8.30 -16.28
C THR A 4 14.39 7.14 -15.37
N ILE A 5 14.50 7.32 -14.05
CA ILE A 5 14.08 6.35 -13.03
C ILE A 5 12.79 6.86 -12.40
N LEU A 6 11.74 6.03 -12.42
CA LEU A 6 10.50 6.30 -11.69
C LEU A 6 10.50 5.49 -10.39
N VAL A 7 10.36 6.19 -9.25
CA VAL A 7 10.32 5.59 -7.93
C VAL A 7 8.92 5.77 -7.33
N PRO A 8 8.07 4.74 -7.34
CA PRO A 8 6.79 4.79 -6.64
C PRO A 8 7.04 4.78 -5.12
N ILE A 9 6.45 5.74 -4.42
CA ILE A 9 6.55 5.90 -2.97
C ILE A 9 5.15 5.77 -2.37
N ASP A 10 5.00 4.83 -1.45
CA ASP A 10 3.88 4.81 -0.52
C ASP A 10 4.26 5.66 0.69
N ILE A 11 3.56 6.78 0.89
CA ILE A 11 3.82 7.70 2.01
C ILE A 11 3.46 7.10 3.38
N SER A 12 2.72 6.00 3.42
CA SER A 12 2.37 5.27 4.64
C SER A 12 3.40 4.22 5.05
N ASP A 13 4.33 3.84 4.16
CA ASP A 13 5.29 2.76 4.39
C ASP A 13 6.73 3.28 4.49
N SER A 14 7.23 3.35 5.73
CA SER A 14 8.60 3.77 6.01
C SER A 14 9.64 2.66 5.79
N GLU A 15 9.26 1.39 5.93
CA GLU A 15 10.18 0.26 5.85
C GLU A 15 10.59 -0.01 4.39
N LEU A 16 9.62 -0.06 3.49
CA LEU A 16 9.88 -0.21 2.06
C LEU A 16 10.63 1.00 1.52
N THR A 17 10.26 2.21 1.95
CA THR A 17 10.98 3.44 1.58
C THR A 17 12.46 3.36 1.96
N GLN A 18 12.79 2.89 3.18
CA GLN A 18 14.19 2.74 3.60
C GLN A 18 14.97 1.72 2.76
N ARG A 19 14.35 0.59 2.40
CA ARG A 19 15.00 -0.47 1.63
C ARG A 19 15.36 -0.03 0.20
N VAL A 20 14.60 0.88 -0.40
CA VAL A 20 14.81 1.29 -1.80
C VAL A 20 15.85 2.40 -1.96
N ILE A 21 16.23 3.13 -0.89
CA ILE A 21 17.16 4.28 -0.97
C ILE A 21 18.49 3.88 -1.63
N SER A 22 19.16 2.85 -1.11
CA SER A 22 20.47 2.44 -1.61
C SER A 22 20.44 1.99 -3.07
N HIS A 23 19.32 1.39 -3.50
CA HIS A 23 19.12 0.96 -4.88
C HIS A 23 18.94 2.16 -5.80
N VAL A 24 18.07 3.11 -5.43
CA VAL A 24 17.84 4.33 -6.22
C VAL A 24 19.12 5.15 -6.33
N GLU A 25 19.88 5.30 -5.25
CA GLU A 25 21.15 6.02 -5.26
C GLU A 25 22.21 5.35 -6.14
N ALA A 26 22.31 4.01 -6.10
CA ALA A 26 23.23 3.27 -6.93
C ALA A 26 22.87 3.39 -8.41
N GLU A 27 21.59 3.24 -8.74
CA GLU A 27 21.07 3.33 -10.11
C GLU A 27 21.21 4.74 -10.70
N ALA A 28 20.93 5.78 -9.92
CA ALA A 28 21.03 7.17 -10.38
C ALA A 28 22.46 7.56 -10.78
N LYS A 29 23.48 6.96 -10.14
CA LYS A 29 24.90 7.26 -10.38
C LYS A 29 25.47 6.63 -11.64
N ILE A 30 24.82 5.62 -12.23
CA ILE A 30 25.36 4.87 -13.38
C ILE A 30 25.47 5.76 -14.63
N ASP A 31 24.52 6.69 -14.81
CA ASP A 31 24.42 7.52 -16.00
C ASP A 31 23.84 8.93 -15.74
N ASP A 32 23.95 9.41 -14.50
CA ASP A 32 23.34 10.68 -14.05
C ASP A 32 21.85 10.73 -14.42
N ALA A 33 21.15 9.65 -14.03
CA ALA A 33 19.74 9.45 -14.38
C ALA A 33 18.85 10.44 -13.63
N GLU A 34 17.83 10.96 -14.33
CA GLU A 34 16.81 11.78 -13.71
C GLU A 34 15.87 10.91 -12.89
N VAL A 35 15.66 11.25 -11.61
CA VAL A 35 14.83 10.47 -10.70
C VAL A 35 13.53 11.22 -10.43
N HIS A 36 12.40 10.61 -10.78
CA HIS A 36 11.07 11.11 -10.43
C HIS A 36 10.45 10.24 -9.34
N PHE A 37 10.00 10.88 -8.27
CA PHE A 37 9.25 10.22 -7.21
C PHE A 37 7.75 10.43 -7.46
N LEU A 38 6.98 9.34 -7.36
CA LEU A 38 5.53 9.36 -7.55
C LEU A 38 4.85 8.73 -6.35
N THR A 39 3.91 9.44 -5.74
CA THR A 39 2.95 8.85 -4.81
C THR A 39 1.55 9.00 -5.38
N VAL A 40 0.72 7.98 -5.19
CA VAL A 40 -0.67 7.97 -5.63
C VAL A 40 -1.54 7.93 -4.39
N ILE A 41 -2.36 8.96 -4.20
CA ILE A 41 -3.40 8.93 -3.17
C ILE A 41 -4.54 8.05 -3.72
N PRO A 42 -4.80 6.87 -3.16
CA PRO A 42 -5.88 6.01 -3.63
C PRO A 42 -7.22 6.73 -3.44
N SER A 43 -8.03 6.78 -4.49
CA SER A 43 -9.40 7.27 -4.37
C SER A 43 -10.28 6.18 -3.75
N LEU A 44 -11.29 6.56 -2.96
CA LEU A 44 -12.26 5.64 -2.33
C LEU A 44 -12.79 4.49 -3.23
N PRO A 45 -13.06 4.70 -4.55
CA PRO A 45 -13.47 3.62 -5.45
C PRO A 45 -12.40 2.51 -5.63
N TYR A 46 -11.12 2.82 -5.45
CA TYR A 46 -10.00 1.88 -5.58
C TYR A 46 -9.89 0.91 -4.39
N TYR A 47 -10.28 1.35 -3.18
CA TYR A 47 -10.42 0.45 -2.03
C TYR A 47 -11.67 -0.43 -2.13
N ALA A 48 -12.75 0.04 -2.75
CA ALA A 48 -13.89 -0.81 -3.05
C ALA A 48 -13.49 -1.95 -4.00
N SER A 49 -12.71 -1.66 -5.05
CA SER A 49 -12.27 -2.70 -6.01
C SER A 49 -11.20 -3.64 -5.43
N LEU A 50 -10.23 -3.16 -4.65
CA LEU A 50 -9.25 -4.02 -3.98
C LEU A 50 -9.88 -4.80 -2.81
N GLY A 51 -10.77 -4.17 -2.05
CA GLY A 51 -11.62 -4.80 -1.07
C GLY A 51 -12.42 -5.93 -1.70
N LEU A 52 -13.06 -5.70 -2.85
CA LEU A 52 -13.77 -6.73 -3.63
C LEU A 52 -12.86 -7.84 -4.16
N ALA A 53 -11.63 -7.53 -4.58
CA ALA A 53 -10.66 -8.54 -5.04
C ALA A 53 -10.14 -9.44 -3.91
N TYR A 54 -10.02 -8.90 -2.68
CA TYR A 54 -9.71 -9.68 -1.47
C TYR A 54 -10.97 -10.30 -0.81
N SER A 55 -12.17 -9.82 -1.15
CA SER A 55 -13.46 -10.25 -0.58
C SER A 55 -14.08 -11.44 -1.30
N ALA A 56 -13.27 -12.28 -1.96
CA ALA A 56 -13.77 -13.54 -2.50
C ALA A 56 -14.39 -14.44 -1.41
N GLU A 57 -14.13 -14.18 -0.13
CA GLU A 57 -14.97 -14.64 0.99
C GLU A 57 -15.28 -13.47 1.92
N LEU A 58 -16.32 -12.70 1.61
CA LEU A 58 -17.00 -11.94 2.66
C LEU A 58 -17.58 -12.96 3.65
N PRO A 59 -17.28 -12.84 4.97
CA PRO A 59 -17.91 -13.68 5.98
C PRO A 59 -19.42 -13.52 5.88
N ALA A 60 -20.18 -14.57 6.21
CA ALA A 60 -21.63 -14.43 6.28
C ALA A 60 -21.97 -13.32 7.29
N MET A 61 -23.00 -12.54 7.00
CA MET A 61 -23.44 -11.44 7.89
C MET A 61 -23.70 -11.91 9.32
N ASP A 62 -24.03 -13.19 9.50
CA ASP A 62 -24.21 -13.82 10.81
C ASP A 62 -22.90 -13.98 11.58
N ASP A 63 -21.79 -14.28 10.89
CA ASP A 63 -20.46 -14.39 11.50
C ASP A 63 -19.98 -13.01 11.99
N LEU A 64 -20.16 -11.98 11.15
CA LEU A 64 -19.87 -10.59 11.51
C LEU A 64 -20.67 -10.14 12.74
N LYS A 65 -21.95 -10.53 12.81
CA LYS A 65 -22.83 -10.19 13.93
C LYS A 65 -22.47 -10.96 15.21
N ALA A 66 -22.04 -12.21 15.09
CA ALA A 66 -21.59 -13.02 16.22
C ALA A 66 -20.29 -12.46 16.82
N GLU A 67 -19.33 -12.09 15.97
CA GLU A 67 -18.06 -11.52 16.41
C GLU A 67 -18.23 -10.15 17.06
N ALA A 68 -19.04 -9.27 16.48
CA ALA A 68 -19.35 -7.96 17.08
C ALA A 68 -19.98 -8.11 18.48
N LYS A 69 -20.88 -9.07 18.67
CA LYS A 69 -21.47 -9.37 19.99
C LYS A 69 -20.45 -9.92 20.98
N SER A 70 -19.53 -10.78 20.54
CA SER A 70 -18.44 -11.32 21.35
C SER A 70 -17.48 -10.24 21.84
N GLN A 71 -17.21 -9.22 21.01
CA GLN A 71 -16.37 -8.08 21.41
C GLN A 71 -17.11 -7.15 22.38
N LEU A 72 -18.40 -6.86 22.14
CA LEU A 72 -19.23 -6.04 23.03
C LEU A 72 -19.42 -6.67 24.43
N GLY A 73 -19.36 -8.00 24.55
CA GLY A 73 -19.46 -8.71 25.82
C GLY A 73 -18.15 -8.83 26.59
N ARG A 74 -17.01 -8.38 26.04
CA ARG A 74 -15.69 -8.46 26.67
C ARG A 74 -15.30 -7.22 27.49
N ASP A 75 -16.12 -6.18 27.47
CA ASP A 75 -15.91 -4.93 28.22
C ASP A 75 -16.62 -4.89 29.60
N HIS A 76 -16.92 -6.06 30.19
CA HIS A 76 -17.42 -6.17 31.57
C HIS A 76 -16.64 -7.19 32.40
#